data_AF-A0A8T6U228-F1
#
_entry.id   AF-A0A8T6U228-F1
#
_cell.length_a   1.000
_cell.length_b   1.000
_cell.length_c   1.000
_cell.angle_alpha   90.00
_cell.angle_beta   90.00
_cell.angle_gamma   90.00
#
_symmetry.space_group_name_H-M   'P 1'
#
loop_
_entity.id
_entity.type
_entity.pdbx_description
1 polymer ?
#
loop_
_entity_poly.entity_id
_entity_poly.type
_entity_poly.pdbx_seq_one_letter_code
_entity_poly.pdbx_strand_id
1 'polypeptide(L)' 'VDARGVSSLIQKDRTGVILSAQYEVYADWIKKGKVEVYFNHEKYPGFFAWVIPSGEGKGKVGAAGRGINSADALEQ' A
#
# COMPACT_ATOMS: atom_id res chain seq x y z
N VAL A 1 12.94 22.55 1.62
CA VAL A 1 12.22 21.26 1.58
C VAL A 1 11.72 20.97 3.00
N ASP A 2 10.42 20.79 3.19
CA ASP A 2 9.83 20.44 4.49
C ASP A 2 9.87 18.91 4.66
N ALA A 3 10.50 18.41 5.72
CA ALA A 3 10.75 16.98 5.97
C ALA A 3 10.03 16.44 7.23
N ARG A 4 9.01 17.15 7.72
CA ARG A 4 8.24 16.77 8.93
C ARG A 4 7.22 15.64 8.70
N GLY A 5 7.26 15.00 7.54
CA GLY A 5 6.35 13.92 7.15
C GLY A 5 4.99 14.40 6.65
N VAL A 6 4.10 13.46 6.32
CA VAL A 6 2.79 13.72 5.71
C VAL A 6 1.86 14.58 6.59
N SER A 7 2.10 14.60 7.90
CA SER A 7 1.31 15.40 8.85
C SER A 7 1.31 16.88 8.54
N SER A 8 2.42 17.43 8.02
CA SER A 8 2.49 18.85 7.64
C SER A 8 1.66 19.19 6.39
N LEU A 9 1.40 18.19 5.54
CA LEU A 9 0.52 18.30 4.37
C LEU A 9 -0.95 18.20 4.79
N ILE A 10 -1.30 17.16 5.55
CA ILE A 10 -2.68 16.88 6.01
C ILE A 10 -3.27 18.07 6.80
N GLN A 11 -2.44 18.77 7.59
CA GLN A 11 -2.88 19.95 8.34
C GLN A 11 -3.23 21.16 7.45
N LYS A 12 -2.65 21.23 6.24
CA LYS A 12 -2.90 22.33 5.29
C LYS A 12 -3.98 21.98 4.27
N ASP A 13 -3.88 20.80 3.65
CA ASP A 13 -4.83 20.28 2.67
C ASP A 13 -4.70 18.75 2.57
N ARG A 14 -5.84 18.05 2.60
CA ARG A 14 -5.92 16.59 2.57
C ARG A 14 -6.16 16.01 1.18
N THR A 15 -6.52 16.83 0.19
CA THR A 15 -6.99 16.36 -1.13
C THR A 15 -5.94 15.54 -1.91
N GLY A 16 -4.65 15.77 -1.66
CA GLY A 16 -3.55 15.03 -2.28
C GLY A 16 -3.08 13.78 -1.53
N VAL A 17 -3.71 13.41 -0.42
CA VAL A 17 -3.25 12.31 0.45
C VAL A 17 -4.13 11.08 0.27
N ILE A 18 -3.49 9.94 0.00
CA ILE A 18 -4.15 8.63 -0.08
C ILE A 18 -3.76 7.81 1.14
N LEU A 19 -4.75 7.25 1.82
CA LEU A 19 -4.52 6.31 2.93
C LEU A 19 -4.20 4.93 2.38
N SER A 20 -3.32 4.22 3.06
CA SER A 20 -2.91 2.86 2.72
C SER A 20 -2.85 1.98 3.95
N ALA A 21 -2.99 0.67 3.76
CA ALA A 21 -2.71 -0.34 4.77
C ALA A 21 -1.62 -1.29 4.26
N GLN A 22 -0.88 -1.89 5.19
CA GLN A 22 0.18 -2.84 4.87
C GLN A 22 0.43 -3.81 6.03
N TYR A 23 0.58 -5.09 5.69
CA TYR A 23 1.03 -6.16 6.57
C TYR A 23 2.43 -6.65 6.18
N GLU A 24 3.16 -7.19 7.16
CA GLU A 24 4.32 -8.03 6.91
C GLU A 24 3.87 -9.49 6.90
N VAL A 25 4.10 -10.18 5.78
CA VAL A 25 3.59 -11.53 5.51
C VAL A 25 4.76 -12.47 5.28
N TYR A 26 4.62 -13.70 5.79
CA TYR A 26 5.52 -14.81 5.56
C TYR A 26 4.77 -15.85 4.73
N ALA A 27 5.20 -16.06 3.49
CA ALA A 27 4.57 -17.00 2.58
C ALA A 27 5.54 -17.43 1.46
N ASP A 28 5.58 -18.73 1.17
CA ASP A 28 6.55 -19.34 0.24
C ASP A 28 6.46 -18.83 -1.20
N TRP A 29 5.31 -18.26 -1.58
CA TRP A 29 5.09 -17.67 -2.90
C TRP A 29 5.81 -16.32 -3.08
N ILE A 30 6.25 -15.67 -2.00
CA ILE A 30 7.00 -14.40 -2.09
C ILE A 30 8.46 -14.70 -2.47
N LYS A 31 8.83 -14.33 -3.70
CA LYS A 31 10.17 -14.52 -4.25
C LYS A 31 11.00 -13.26 -4.18
N LYS A 32 12.23 -13.36 -3.67
CA LYS A 32 13.14 -12.22 -3.58
C LYS A 32 13.43 -11.65 -4.98
N GLY A 33 13.57 -10.33 -5.05
CA GLY A 33 14.05 -9.63 -6.26
C GLY A 33 12.96 -9.22 -7.25
N LYS A 34 11.69 -9.53 -6.98
CA LYS A 34 10.55 -9.11 -7.80
C LYS A 34 9.51 -8.37 -6.94
N VAL A 35 9.31 -7.09 -7.22
CA VAL A 35 8.16 -6.35 -6.69
C VAL A 35 6.96 -6.59 -7.60
N GLU A 36 5.82 -6.90 -7.01
CA GLU A 36 4.57 -7.10 -7.74
C GLU A 36 3.60 -5.98 -7.40
N VAL A 37 2.90 -5.49 -8.42
CA VAL A 37 1.86 -4.46 -8.30
C VAL A 37 0.61 -4.93 -9.01
N TYR A 38 -0.54 -4.71 -8.39
CA TYR A 38 -1.84 -5.17 -8.85
C TYR A 38 -2.76 -3.98 -9.06
N PHE A 39 -3.11 -3.73 -10.32
CA PHE A 39 -4.05 -2.68 -10.70
C PHE A 39 -5.44 -3.27 -10.84
N ASN A 40 -6.38 -2.74 -10.06
CA ASN A 40 -7.79 -3.05 -10.18
C ASN A 40 -8.55 -1.77 -9.81
N HIS A 41 -9.25 -1.17 -10.77
CA HIS A 41 -9.93 0.11 -10.54
C HIS A 41 -11.09 -0.02 -9.55
N GLU A 42 -11.76 -1.18 -9.53
CA GLU A 42 -12.89 -1.42 -8.63
C GLU A 42 -12.41 -1.65 -7.19
N LYS A 43 -11.31 -2.39 -7.00
CA LYS A 43 -10.73 -2.67 -5.67
C LYS A 43 -9.82 -1.56 -5.14
N TYR A 44 -9.03 -0.95 -6.01
CA TYR A 44 -7.97 0.03 -5.67
C TYR A 44 -8.11 1.32 -6.51
N PRO A 45 -9.25 2.02 -6.47
CA PRO A 45 -9.54 3.16 -7.32
C PRO A 45 -8.46 4.25 -7.21
N GLY A 46 -7.83 4.57 -8.34
CA GLY A 46 -6.80 5.62 -8.42
C GLY A 46 -5.45 5.25 -7.78
N PHE A 47 -5.22 3.97 -7.44
CA PHE A 47 -3.94 3.45 -6.96
C PHE A 47 -3.79 1.95 -7.28
N PHE A 48 -3.20 1.15 -6.38
CA PHE A 48 -2.90 -0.28 -6.57
C PHE A 48 -2.62 -1.00 -5.24
N ALA A 49 -2.60 -2.33 -5.28
CA ALA A 49 -1.99 -3.18 -4.26
C ALA A 49 -0.58 -3.61 -4.65
N TRP A 50 0.23 -4.02 -3.67
CA TRP A 50 1.61 -4.42 -3.87
C TRP A 50 2.02 -5.60 -3.02
N VAL A 51 3.05 -6.30 -3.51
CA VAL A 51 3.89 -7.23 -2.76
C VAL A 51 5.33 -6.80 -2.96
N ILE A 52 5.99 -6.38 -1.87
CA ILE A 52 7.40 -5.99 -1.87
C ILE A 52 8.16 -7.02 -1.05
N PRO A 53 8.96 -7.90 -1.67
CA PRO A 53 9.78 -8.86 -0.95
C PRO A 53 10.79 -8.15 -0.03
N SER A 54 10.86 -8.57 1.22
CA SER A 54 11.92 -8.21 2.16
C SER A 54 12.93 -9.34 2.35
N GLY A 55 12.59 -10.55 1.91
CA GLY A 55 13.43 -11.74 1.87
C GLY A 55 12.78 -12.86 1.05
N GLU A 56 13.42 -14.02 0.99
CA GLU A 56 12.74 -15.20 0.45
C GLU A 56 11.63 -15.62 1.43
N GLY A 57 10.42 -15.85 0.93
CA GLY A 57 9.28 -16.24 1.76
C GLY A 57 8.76 -15.14 2.68
N LYS A 58 9.21 -13.88 2.52
CA LYS A 58 8.84 -12.76 3.39
C LYS A 58 8.68 -11.47 2.59
N GLY A 59 7.60 -10.73 2.83
CA GLY A 59 7.37 -9.46 2.16
C GLY A 59 6.34 -8.56 2.83
N LYS A 60 6.29 -7.34 2.36
CA LYS A 60 5.27 -6.35 2.70
C LYS A 60 4.15 -6.42 1.67
N VAL A 61 2.95 -6.74 2.12
CA VAL A 61 1.75 -6.78 1.29
C VAL A 61 0.86 -5.62 1.70
N GLY A 62 0.46 -4.79 0.76
CA GLY A 62 -0.33 -3.60 1.06
C GLY A 62 -1.20 -3.14 -0.08
N ALA A 63 -2.11 -2.23 0.24
CA ALA A 63 -3.03 -1.64 -0.72
C ALA A 63 -3.32 -0.19 -0.35
N ALA A 64 -3.66 0.59 -1.36
CA ALA A 64 -4.23 1.92 -1.21
C ALA A 64 -5.29 2.16 -2.28
N GLY A 65 -6.17 3.10 -2.04
CA GLY A 65 -7.18 3.52 -3.00
C GLY A 65 -7.95 4.74 -2.50
N ARG A 66 -8.54 5.50 -3.43
CA ARG A 66 -9.33 6.67 -3.10
C ARG A 66 -10.72 6.26 -2.63
N GLY A 67 -11.13 6.75 -1.46
CA GLY A 67 -12.48 6.52 -0.94
C GLY A 67 -12.75 5.09 -0.47
N ILE A 68 -11.71 4.28 -0.27
CA ILE A 68 -11.83 2.92 0.29
C ILE A 68 -11.18 2.84 1.67
N ASN A 69 -11.61 1.86 2.46
CA ASN A 69 -10.82 1.39 3.58
C ASN A 69 -9.75 0.42 3.07
N SER A 70 -8.48 0.81 3.21
CA SER A 70 -7.36 0.00 2.71
C SER A 70 -7.10 -1.27 3.53
N ALA A 71 -7.49 -1.29 4.82
CA ALA A 71 -7.37 -2.49 5.64
C ALA A 71 -8.38 -3.55 5.19
N ASP A 72 -9.65 -3.16 5.05
CA ASP A 72 -10.71 -4.05 4.56
C ASP A 72 -10.38 -4.59 3.16
N ALA A 73 -9.71 -3.80 2.31
CA ALA A 73 -9.29 -4.22 0.98
C ALA A 73 -8.17 -5.28 0.97
N LEU A 74 -7.52 -5.54 2.12
CA LEU A 74 -6.51 -6.58 2.30
C LEU A 74 -7.05 -7.84 2.99
N GLU A 75 -8.22 -7.75 3.63
CA GLU A 75 -8.85 -8.88 4.35
C GLU A 75 -9.85 -9.68 3.49
N GLN A 76 -10.13 -9.22 2.27
CA GLN A 76 -11.13 -9.81 1.34
C GLN A 76 -10.55 -10.77 0.29
#